data_AF-A0A2D5EYR1-F1
#
_entry.id   AF-A0A2D5EYR1-F1
#
_cell.length_a   1.000
_cell.length_b   1.000
_cell.length_c   1.000
_cell.angle_alpha   90.00
_cell.angle_beta   90.00
_cell.angle_gamma   90.00
#
_symmetry.space_group_name_H-M   'P 1'
#
loop_
_entity.id
_entity.type
_entity.pdbx_description
1 polymer ?
#
loop_
_entity_poly.entity_id
_entity_poly.type
_entity_poly.pdbx_seq_one_letter_code
_entity_poly.pdbx_strand_id
1 'polypeptide(L)'
;MRAFARGFARGAAALLLALALACGGDDDAAEGPPPDLVADVEALQQAMTEDLELLAMEEVEEALARDLPVRAAQLIGAGALPAARAHAERLRETSVQTARGRRLRDEGAQLLDARADALATYQTVLERGLVEDLALLESIQEQRQAEEAIGAYLDRLAAIRPLAVEEDEEEAAPRRRGRSRDTPRSGGGGPRPATR
;
A
#
# COMPACT_ATOMS: atom_id res chain seq x y z
N MET A 1 -11.79 23.94 0.34
CA MET A 1 -11.53 25.22 1.07
C MET A 1 -11.77 25.02 2.56
N ARG A 2 -10.71 24.93 3.36
CA ARG A 2 -10.52 25.57 4.67
C ARG A 2 -9.23 25.04 5.29
N ALA A 3 -8.24 25.91 5.29
CA ALA A 3 -6.99 25.76 6.03
C ALA A 3 -7.27 25.87 7.53
N PHE A 4 -6.56 25.08 8.34
CA PHE A 4 -6.33 25.41 9.74
C PHE A 4 -4.82 25.44 9.99
N ALA A 5 -4.37 26.61 10.40
CA ALA A 5 -2.98 26.96 10.59
C ALA A 5 -2.52 26.61 12.01
N ARG A 6 -1.32 26.03 12.06
CA ARG A 6 -0.18 26.32 12.95
C ARG A 6 -0.44 26.89 14.35
N GLY A 7 0.16 26.21 15.33
CA GLY A 7 0.97 26.90 16.34
C GLY A 7 1.10 26.16 17.66
N PHE A 8 2.28 25.62 17.96
CA PHE A 8 2.86 25.75 19.30
C PHE A 8 4.40 25.75 19.24
N ALA A 9 4.98 26.65 20.05
CA ALA A 9 6.37 27.08 20.18
C ALA A 9 7.38 25.92 20.27
N ARG A 10 8.53 25.92 19.57
CA ARG A 10 9.77 26.67 19.90
C ARG A 10 10.17 26.60 21.37
N GLY A 11 10.87 25.52 21.73
CA GLY A 11 11.81 25.47 22.84
C GLY A 11 13.17 25.04 22.31
N ALA A 12 14.11 25.97 22.26
CA ALA A 12 15.50 25.73 21.91
C ALA A 12 16.22 25.01 23.05
N ALA A 13 16.81 23.85 22.77
CA ALA A 13 17.91 23.30 23.57
C ALA A 13 18.91 22.68 22.59
N ALA A 14 19.98 23.43 22.37
CA ALA A 14 21.11 23.05 21.56
C ALA A 14 21.98 22.00 22.28
N LEU A 15 22.72 21.25 21.46
CA LEU A 15 24.02 20.65 21.75
C LEU A 15 24.08 19.56 22.83
N LEU A 16 24.37 18.33 22.40
CA LEU A 16 25.61 17.66 22.78
C LEU A 16 25.97 16.55 21.78
N LEU A 17 26.93 16.90 20.94
CA LEU A 17 27.81 16.01 20.20
C LEU A 17 28.55 15.12 21.21
N ALA A 18 28.43 13.80 21.11
CA ALA A 18 29.36 12.88 21.74
C ALA A 18 29.84 11.88 20.68
N LEU A 19 30.94 12.25 20.02
CA LEU A 19 31.87 11.30 19.44
C LEU A 19 32.31 10.33 20.55
N ALA A 20 31.93 9.06 20.44
CA ALA A 20 32.62 7.95 21.05
C ALA A 20 33.19 7.08 19.93
N LEU A 21 34.27 7.57 19.32
CA LEU A 21 35.21 6.76 18.56
C LEU A 21 36.34 6.37 19.52
N ALA A 22 36.76 5.11 19.41
CA ALA A 22 37.91 4.44 20.03
C ALA A 22 37.67 3.78 21.42
N CYS A 23 37.37 2.48 21.44
CA CYS A 23 38.39 1.43 21.58
C CYS A 23 37.78 0.02 21.75
N GLY A 24 37.99 -0.85 20.77
CA GLY A 24 38.23 -2.29 20.96
C GLY A 24 37.02 -3.23 21.00
N GLY A 25 36.87 -4.03 19.95
CA GLY A 25 36.13 -5.29 19.99
C GLY A 25 35.11 -5.42 18.85
N ASP A 26 35.54 -6.11 17.80
CA ASP A 26 34.79 -6.73 16.71
C ASP A 26 33.80 -5.87 15.89
N ASP A 27 34.06 -5.86 14.58
CA ASP A 27 33.22 -5.40 13.49
C ASP A 27 31.88 -6.16 13.45
N ASP A 28 30.99 -5.96 14.43
CA ASP A 28 29.56 -6.12 14.20
C ASP A 28 29.06 -4.87 13.45
N ALA A 29 29.54 -4.70 12.21
CA ALA A 29 28.76 -3.96 11.22
C ALA A 29 27.36 -4.57 11.29
N ALA A 30 26.32 -3.74 11.45
CA ALA A 30 24.94 -4.21 11.51
C ALA A 30 24.62 -4.96 10.21
N GLU A 31 24.94 -6.26 10.20
CA GLU A 31 24.79 -7.14 9.07
C GLU A 31 23.28 -7.25 8.88
N GLY A 32 22.82 -6.75 7.73
CA GLY A 32 21.40 -6.74 7.41
C GLY A 32 20.79 -8.16 7.50
N PRO A 33 19.46 -8.27 7.37
CA PRO A 33 18.83 -9.57 7.38
C PRO A 33 19.49 -10.53 6.36
N PRO A 34 19.65 -11.82 6.69
CA PRO A 34 20.30 -12.78 5.80
C PRO A 34 19.66 -12.81 4.40
N PRO A 35 20.44 -12.98 3.32
CA PRO A 35 19.92 -12.90 1.95
C PRO A 35 18.80 -13.90 1.68
N ASP A 36 18.89 -15.12 2.21
CA ASP A 36 17.85 -16.16 2.05
C ASP A 36 16.53 -15.73 2.72
N LEU A 37 16.60 -15.00 3.84
CA LEU A 37 15.41 -14.45 4.50
C LEU A 37 14.81 -13.31 3.69
N VAL A 38 15.63 -12.47 3.08
CA VAL A 38 15.14 -11.38 2.21
C VAL A 38 14.42 -11.97 0.99
N ALA A 39 14.98 -13.03 0.38
CA ALA A 39 14.35 -13.74 -0.74
C ALA A 39 13.02 -14.40 -0.33
N ASP A 40 12.96 -15.04 0.84
CA ASP A 40 11.72 -15.57 1.40
C ASP A 40 10.66 -14.47 1.58
N VAL A 41 11.04 -13.33 2.16
CA VAL A 41 10.13 -12.20 2.38
C VAL A 41 9.62 -11.62 1.07
N GLU A 42 10.48 -11.49 0.06
CA GLU A 42 10.08 -11.02 -1.27
C GLU A 42 9.03 -11.95 -1.91
N ALA A 43 9.26 -13.27 -1.87
CA ALA A 43 8.31 -14.24 -2.37
C ALA A 43 6.96 -14.17 -1.64
N LEU A 44 6.97 -14.00 -0.31
CA LEU A 44 5.76 -13.86 0.48
C LEU A 44 5.02 -12.55 0.22
N GLN A 45 5.73 -11.43 0.10
CA GLN A 45 5.12 -10.14 -0.24
C GLN A 45 4.44 -10.20 -1.61
N GLN A 46 5.13 -10.75 -2.62
CA GLN A 46 4.54 -10.92 -3.94
C GLN A 46 3.25 -11.76 -3.87
N ALA A 47 3.32 -12.95 -3.26
CA ALA A 47 2.17 -13.84 -3.13
C ALA A 47 0.99 -13.18 -2.38
N MET A 48 1.27 -12.33 -1.38
CA MET A 48 0.24 -11.60 -0.65
C MET A 48 -0.39 -10.45 -1.43
N THR A 49 0.35 -9.78 -2.31
CA THR A 49 -0.18 -8.66 -3.10
C THR A 49 -0.96 -9.09 -4.34
N GLU A 50 -0.82 -10.34 -4.78
CA GLU A 50 -1.59 -10.92 -5.90
C GLU A 50 -3.02 -11.30 -5.47
N ASP A 51 -3.82 -10.27 -5.22
CA ASP A 51 -5.15 -10.37 -4.63
C ASP A 51 -6.28 -10.27 -5.68
N LEU A 52 -6.77 -11.42 -6.13
CA LEU A 52 -7.91 -11.51 -7.05
C LEU A 52 -9.26 -11.22 -6.37
N GLU A 53 -9.31 -11.21 -5.03
CA GLU A 53 -10.53 -10.89 -4.28
C GLU A 53 -10.93 -9.43 -4.49
N LEU A 54 -9.96 -8.51 -4.55
CA LEU A 54 -10.21 -7.09 -4.78
C LEU A 54 -11.06 -6.86 -6.04
N LEU A 55 -10.75 -7.56 -7.13
CA LEU A 55 -11.51 -7.48 -8.37
C LEU A 55 -12.94 -8.02 -8.21
N ALA A 56 -13.13 -9.09 -7.44
CA ALA A 56 -14.45 -9.66 -7.18
C ALA A 56 -15.29 -8.76 -6.26
N MET A 57 -14.66 -8.00 -5.37
CA MET A 57 -15.33 -7.09 -4.44
C MET A 57 -15.89 -5.83 -5.12
N GLU A 58 -15.35 -5.41 -6.27
CA GLU A 58 -15.88 -4.25 -7.02
C GLU A 58 -17.37 -4.42 -7.37
N GLU A 59 -17.77 -5.61 -7.84
CA GLU A 59 -19.18 -5.90 -8.17
C GLU A 59 -20.06 -5.99 -6.90
N VAL A 60 -19.50 -6.44 -5.78
CA VAL A 60 -20.18 -6.49 -4.48
C VAL A 60 -20.50 -5.08 -4.00
N GLU A 61 -19.53 -4.18 -4.05
CA GLU A 61 -19.69 -2.77 -3.69
C GLU A 61 -20.72 -2.07 -4.58
N GLU A 62 -20.70 -2.33 -5.90
CA GLU A 62 -21.69 -1.78 -6.82
C GLU A 62 -23.12 -2.26 -6.50
N ALA A 63 -23.28 -3.53 -6.12
CA ALA A 63 -24.57 -4.06 -5.68
C ALA A 63 -25.06 -3.41 -4.38
N LEU A 64 -24.17 -3.20 -3.40
CA LEU A 64 -24.50 -2.52 -2.15
C LEU A 64 -24.87 -1.05 -2.38
N ALA A 65 -24.15 -0.35 -3.25
CA ALA A 65 -24.46 1.03 -3.63
C ALA A 65 -25.84 1.20 -4.30
N ARG A 66 -26.43 0.10 -4.78
CA ARG A 66 -27.78 0.04 -5.36
C ARG A 66 -28.84 -0.54 -4.41
N ASP A 67 -28.53 -0.66 -3.11
CA ASP A 67 -29.40 -1.24 -2.09
C ASP A 67 -29.81 -2.70 -2.38
N LEU A 68 -28.89 -3.50 -2.94
CA LEU A 68 -29.11 -4.92 -3.28
C LEU A 68 -28.27 -5.87 -2.40
N PRO A 69 -28.51 -5.96 -1.08
CA PRO A 69 -27.68 -6.74 -0.15
C PRO A 69 -27.67 -8.24 -0.46
N VAL A 70 -28.81 -8.82 -0.84
CA VAL A 70 -28.90 -10.24 -1.20
C VAL A 70 -28.09 -10.54 -2.48
N ARG A 71 -28.06 -9.59 -3.43
CA ARG A 71 -27.23 -9.73 -4.64
C ARG A 71 -25.75 -9.62 -4.29
N ALA A 72 -25.37 -8.68 -3.43
CA ALA A 72 -24.01 -8.55 -2.92
C ALA A 72 -23.54 -9.86 -2.26
N ALA A 73 -24.38 -10.48 -1.43
CA ALA A 73 -24.07 -11.77 -0.82
C ALA A 73 -23.85 -12.90 -1.84
N GLN A 74 -24.69 -12.98 -2.87
CA GLN A 74 -24.52 -13.95 -3.96
C GLN A 74 -23.18 -13.75 -4.69
N LEU A 75 -22.77 -12.50 -4.91
CA LEU A 75 -21.50 -12.16 -5.55
C LEU A 75 -20.31 -12.54 -4.67
N ILE A 76 -20.39 -12.30 -3.35
CA ILE A 76 -19.38 -12.77 -2.39
C ILE A 76 -19.24 -14.29 -2.47
N GLY A 77 -20.36 -15.02 -2.39
CA GLY A 77 -20.35 -16.48 -2.41
C GLY A 77 -19.85 -17.08 -3.73
N ALA A 78 -20.13 -16.43 -4.86
CA ALA A 78 -19.75 -16.91 -6.18
C ALA A 78 -18.32 -16.55 -6.59
N GLY A 79 -17.77 -15.44 -6.07
CA GLY A 79 -16.51 -14.87 -6.53
C GLY A 79 -15.53 -14.59 -5.40
N ALA A 80 -15.85 -13.61 -4.54
CA ALA A 80 -14.89 -13.07 -3.57
C ALA A 80 -14.43 -14.12 -2.54
N LEU A 81 -15.35 -14.89 -1.95
CA LEU A 81 -15.01 -15.90 -0.95
C LEU A 81 -14.18 -17.07 -1.52
N PRO A 82 -14.51 -17.66 -2.69
CA PRO A 82 -13.61 -18.59 -3.36
C PRO A 82 -12.22 -18.01 -3.67
N ALA A 83 -12.15 -16.75 -4.11
CA ALA A 83 -10.89 -16.08 -4.40
C ALA A 83 -10.02 -15.89 -3.15
N ALA A 84 -10.63 -15.45 -2.03
CA ALA A 84 -10.01 -15.31 -0.72
C ALA A 84 -9.37 -16.61 -0.25
N ARG A 85 -10.13 -17.70 -0.30
CA ARG A 85 -9.65 -19.04 0.10
C ARG A 85 -8.52 -19.52 -0.80
N ALA A 86 -8.66 -19.34 -2.11
CA ALA A 86 -7.59 -19.70 -3.04
C ALA A 86 -6.32 -18.88 -2.80
N HIS A 87 -6.44 -17.62 -2.34
CA HIS A 87 -5.30 -16.78 -1.98
C HIS A 87 -4.54 -17.34 -0.78
N ALA A 88 -5.25 -17.74 0.28
CA ALA A 88 -4.65 -18.40 1.43
C ALA A 88 -3.88 -19.67 1.01
N GLU A 89 -4.48 -20.52 0.16
CA GLU A 89 -3.79 -21.72 -0.34
C GLU A 89 -2.54 -21.39 -1.16
N ARG A 90 -2.61 -20.44 -2.09
CA ARG A 90 -1.44 -20.01 -2.88
C ARG A 90 -0.30 -19.52 -1.98
N LEU A 91 -0.63 -18.78 -0.91
CA LEU A 91 0.38 -18.34 0.05
C LEU A 91 1.02 -19.53 0.78
N ARG A 92 0.24 -20.53 1.20
CA ARG A 92 0.78 -21.76 1.81
C ARG A 92 1.67 -22.55 0.87
N GLU A 93 1.36 -22.55 -0.43
CA GLU A 93 2.14 -23.19 -1.49
C GLU A 93 3.42 -22.43 -1.83
N THR A 94 3.56 -21.17 -1.38
CA THR A 94 4.76 -20.36 -1.62
C THR A 94 6.00 -21.04 -1.02
N SER A 95 7.01 -21.23 -1.86
CA SER A 95 8.26 -21.86 -1.48
C SER A 95 9.12 -20.88 -0.68
N VAL A 96 9.56 -21.32 0.50
CA VAL A 96 10.45 -20.56 1.40
C VAL A 96 11.53 -21.47 1.96
N GLN A 97 12.74 -20.96 2.06
CA GLN A 97 13.93 -21.73 2.37
C GLN A 97 14.20 -21.75 3.87
N THR A 98 14.00 -20.62 4.54
CA THR A 98 14.38 -20.44 5.94
C THR A 98 13.27 -20.88 6.91
N ALA A 99 13.66 -21.25 8.13
CA ALA A 99 12.69 -21.56 9.18
C ALA A 99 11.85 -20.33 9.59
N ARG A 100 12.42 -19.13 9.46
CA ARG A 100 11.71 -17.88 9.73
C ARG A 100 10.71 -17.56 8.60
N GLY A 101 11.10 -17.75 7.34
CA GLY A 101 10.21 -17.64 6.18
C GLY A 101 9.00 -18.58 6.29
N ARG A 102 9.20 -19.83 6.73
CA ARG A 102 8.08 -20.77 7.00
C ARG A 102 7.09 -20.23 8.04
N ARG A 103 7.58 -19.69 9.16
CA ARG A 103 6.71 -19.10 10.19
C ARG A 103 5.94 -17.89 9.68
N LEU A 104 6.61 -17.03 8.91
CA LEU A 104 5.98 -15.87 8.28
C LEU A 104 4.87 -16.31 7.32
N ARG A 105 5.16 -17.27 6.44
CA ARG A 105 4.16 -17.85 5.55
C ARG A 105 2.94 -18.39 6.30
N ASP A 106 3.16 -19.17 7.36
CA ASP A 106 2.08 -19.77 8.14
C ASP A 106 1.25 -18.69 8.87
N GLU A 107 1.88 -17.61 9.36
CA GLU A 107 1.21 -16.44 9.93
C GLU A 107 0.38 -15.69 8.89
N GLY A 108 0.97 -15.38 7.72
CA GLY A 108 0.26 -14.72 6.62
C GLY A 108 -0.93 -15.54 6.11
N ALA A 109 -0.80 -16.87 6.04
CA ALA A 109 -1.90 -17.74 5.64
C ALA A 109 -3.06 -17.70 6.64
N GLN A 110 -2.77 -17.67 7.94
CA GLN A 110 -3.80 -17.52 8.98
C GLN A 110 -4.53 -16.17 8.88
N LEU A 111 -3.84 -15.10 8.50
CA LEU A 111 -4.47 -13.80 8.27
C LEU A 111 -5.41 -13.82 7.06
N LEU A 112 -5.00 -14.48 5.97
CA LEU A 112 -5.87 -14.65 4.79
C LEU A 112 -7.07 -15.56 5.09
N ASP A 113 -6.91 -16.59 5.92
CA ASP A 113 -8.04 -17.39 6.41
C ASP A 113 -9.01 -16.53 7.22
N ALA A 114 -8.51 -15.72 8.14
CA ALA A 114 -9.35 -14.83 8.95
C ALA A 114 -10.13 -13.83 8.07
N ARG A 115 -9.51 -13.32 6.99
CA ARG A 115 -10.22 -12.49 5.99
C ARG A 115 -11.33 -13.28 5.30
N ALA A 116 -11.05 -14.51 4.85
CA ALA A 116 -12.05 -15.35 4.20
C ALA A 116 -13.22 -15.69 5.15
N ASP A 117 -12.95 -15.93 6.43
CA ASP A 117 -13.97 -16.18 7.45
C ASP A 117 -14.82 -14.93 7.69
N ALA A 118 -14.21 -13.75 7.83
CA ALA A 118 -14.93 -12.48 7.91
C ALA A 118 -15.82 -12.26 6.68
N LEU A 119 -15.38 -12.70 5.49
CA LEU A 119 -16.13 -12.53 4.24
C LEU A 119 -17.35 -13.45 4.19
N ALA A 120 -17.21 -14.66 4.73
CA ALA A 120 -18.30 -15.60 4.91
C ALA A 120 -19.33 -15.10 5.94
N THR A 121 -18.89 -14.48 7.04
CA THR A 121 -19.79 -13.83 8.00
C THR A 121 -20.54 -12.68 7.34
N TYR A 122 -19.83 -11.80 6.63
CA TYR A 122 -20.42 -10.66 5.93
C TYR A 122 -21.46 -11.11 4.89
N GLN A 123 -21.16 -12.13 4.09
CA GLN A 123 -22.11 -12.76 3.19
C GLN A 123 -23.38 -13.20 3.93
N THR A 124 -23.23 -13.95 5.03
CA THR A 124 -24.35 -14.51 5.80
C THR A 124 -25.26 -13.40 6.33
N VAL A 125 -24.69 -12.29 6.79
CA VAL A 125 -25.46 -11.14 7.27
C VAL A 125 -26.21 -10.46 6.12
N LEU A 126 -25.55 -10.25 4.98
CA LEU A 126 -26.17 -9.65 3.79
C LEU A 126 -27.32 -10.51 3.21
N GLU A 127 -27.23 -11.84 3.29
CA GLU A 127 -28.32 -12.76 2.87
C GLU A 127 -29.61 -12.57 3.66
N ARG A 128 -29.52 -12.14 4.92
CA ARG A 128 -30.70 -11.86 5.77
C ARG A 128 -31.35 -10.50 5.45
N GLY A 129 -30.69 -9.67 4.64
CA GLY A 129 -31.11 -8.30 4.34
C GLY A 129 -30.70 -7.29 5.43
N LEU A 130 -30.94 -6.00 5.19
CA LEU A 130 -30.57 -4.87 6.07
C LEU A 130 -31.41 -4.79 7.37
N VAL A 131 -31.93 -5.91 7.89
CA VAL A 131 -32.86 -5.93 9.02
C VAL A 131 -32.11 -6.02 10.36
N GLU A 132 -30.86 -6.49 10.36
CA GLU A 132 -30.03 -6.67 11.57
C GLU A 132 -28.84 -5.67 11.59
N ASP A 133 -29.11 -4.40 11.90
CA ASP A 133 -28.12 -3.31 11.88
C ASP A 133 -26.84 -3.60 12.69
N LEU A 134 -26.98 -4.25 13.86
CA LEU A 134 -25.83 -4.57 14.70
C LEU A 134 -24.95 -5.67 14.11
N ALA A 135 -25.54 -6.75 13.58
CA ALA A 135 -24.78 -7.83 12.95
C ALA A 135 -24.05 -7.33 11.70
N LEU A 136 -24.69 -6.41 10.95
CA LEU A 136 -24.04 -5.77 9.80
C LEU A 136 -22.83 -4.94 10.22
N LEU A 137 -22.98 -4.09 11.24
CA LEU A 137 -21.88 -3.29 11.75
C LEU A 137 -20.73 -4.16 12.30
N GLU A 138 -21.05 -5.23 13.02
CA GLU A 138 -20.06 -6.20 13.52
C GLU A 138 -19.30 -6.85 12.37
N SER A 139 -20.00 -7.35 11.34
CA SER A 139 -19.35 -7.98 10.18
C SER A 139 -18.48 -7.01 9.37
N ILE A 140 -18.88 -5.74 9.24
CA ILE A 140 -18.05 -4.69 8.62
C ILE A 140 -16.81 -4.42 9.47
N GLN A 141 -16.94 -4.44 10.79
CA GLN A 141 -15.81 -4.27 11.70
C GLN A 141 -14.84 -5.45 11.62
N GLU A 142 -15.34 -6.69 11.55
CA GLU A 142 -14.52 -7.90 11.36
C GLU A 142 -13.72 -7.83 10.04
N GLN A 143 -14.36 -7.42 8.94
CA GLN A 143 -13.70 -7.19 7.66
C GLN A 143 -12.53 -6.21 7.79
N ARG A 144 -12.78 -5.03 8.36
CA ARG A 144 -11.75 -4.00 8.56
C ARG A 144 -10.60 -4.50 9.42
N GLN A 145 -10.90 -5.24 10.49
CA GLN A 145 -9.86 -5.79 11.36
C GLN A 145 -8.98 -6.80 10.63
N ALA A 146 -9.56 -7.65 9.77
CA ALA A 146 -8.80 -8.57 8.94
C ALA A 146 -7.89 -7.83 7.94
N GLU A 147 -8.41 -6.81 7.27
CA GLU A 147 -7.64 -5.95 6.35
C GLU A 147 -6.50 -5.20 7.06
N GLU A 148 -6.78 -4.59 8.22
CA GLU A 148 -5.78 -3.89 9.04
C GLU A 148 -4.68 -4.84 9.51
N ALA A 149 -5.03 -6.07 9.90
CA ALA A 149 -4.05 -7.07 10.32
C ALA A 149 -3.15 -7.51 9.15
N ILE A 150 -3.71 -7.66 7.95
CA ILE A 150 -2.94 -7.92 6.72
C ILE A 150 -2.01 -6.75 6.41
N GLY A 151 -2.50 -5.51 6.47
CA GLY A 151 -1.68 -4.31 6.26
C GLY A 151 -0.51 -4.22 7.24
N ALA A 152 -0.78 -4.39 8.53
CA ALA A 152 0.26 -4.40 9.56
C ALA A 152 1.26 -5.56 9.39
N TYR A 153 0.83 -6.70 8.85
CA TYR A 153 1.72 -7.80 8.50
C TYR A 153 2.61 -7.45 7.29
N LEU A 154 2.06 -6.83 6.24
CA LEU A 154 2.83 -6.37 5.09
C LEU A 154 3.87 -5.30 5.48
N ASP A 155 3.51 -4.37 6.37
CA ASP A 155 4.44 -3.38 6.93
C ASP A 155 5.59 -4.06 7.69
N ARG A 156 5.30 -5.12 8.45
CA ARG A 156 6.33 -5.93 9.13
C ARG A 156 7.24 -6.64 8.14
N LEU A 157 6.71 -7.16 7.04
CA LEU A 157 7.52 -7.74 5.97
C LEU A 157 8.42 -6.67 5.32
N ALA A 158 7.87 -5.49 5.03
CA ALA A 158 8.62 -4.37 4.48
C ALA A 158 9.71 -3.85 5.43
N ALA A 159 9.54 -3.97 6.76
CA ALA A 159 10.60 -3.64 7.70
C ALA A 159 11.80 -4.62 7.64
N ILE A 160 11.58 -5.87 7.21
CA ILE A 160 12.66 -6.85 7.00
C ILE A 160 13.42 -6.56 5.71
N ARG A 161 12.74 -6.07 4.67
CA ARG A 161 13.35 -5.57 3.45
C ARG A 161 12.91 -4.12 3.23
N PRO A 162 13.65 -3.13 3.77
CA PRO A 162 13.36 -1.74 3.45
C PRO A 162 13.46 -1.60 1.93
N LEU A 163 12.38 -1.20 1.28
CA LEU A 163 12.46 -0.76 -0.11
C LEU A 163 13.51 0.34 -0.14
N ALA A 164 14.47 0.25 -1.07
CA ALA A 164 15.38 1.35 -1.31
C ALA A 164 14.49 2.56 -1.63
N VAL A 165 14.45 3.53 -0.72
CA VAL A 165 13.81 4.81 -1.00
C VAL A 165 14.62 5.37 -2.16
N GLU A 166 14.07 5.38 -3.36
CA GLU A 166 14.58 6.26 -4.40
C GLU A 166 14.45 7.66 -3.80
N GLU A 167 15.55 8.18 -3.27
CA GLU A 167 15.64 9.59 -2.96
C GLU A 167 15.33 10.26 -4.29
N ASP A 168 14.13 10.84 -4.41
CA ASP A 168 13.79 11.73 -5.50
C ASP A 168 14.92 12.75 -5.55
N GLU A 169 15.87 12.55 -6.47
CA GLU A 169 16.82 13.56 -6.85
C GLU A 169 15.94 14.67 -7.41
N GLU A 170 15.64 15.63 -6.53
CA GLU A 170 14.95 16.87 -6.84
C GLU A 170 15.85 17.62 -7.83
N GLU A 171 15.80 17.20 -9.11
CA GLU A 171 16.65 17.71 -10.17
C GLU A 171 16.28 19.17 -10.34
N ALA A 172 17.20 20.00 -9.85
CA ALA A 172 17.09 21.42 -9.72
C ALA A 172 16.53 22.05 -11.00
N ALA A 173 15.38 22.71 -10.85
CA ALA A 173 14.81 23.60 -11.85
C ALA A 173 15.91 24.46 -12.52
N PRO A 174 15.99 24.51 -13.86
CA PRO A 174 16.98 25.36 -14.51
C PRO A 174 16.65 26.83 -14.18
N ARG A 175 17.53 27.45 -13.39
CA ARG A 175 17.52 28.87 -13.08
C ARG A 175 17.60 29.66 -14.38
N ARG A 176 16.46 30.14 -14.89
CA ARG A 176 16.40 31.24 -15.87
C ARG A 176 17.02 32.49 -15.24
N ARG A 177 18.33 32.66 -15.38
CA ARG A 177 18.99 33.97 -15.27
C ARG A 177 19.04 34.58 -16.66
N GLY A 178 18.18 35.56 -16.89
CA GLY A 178 18.20 36.37 -18.10
C GLY A 178 19.46 37.23 -18.20
N ARG A 179 19.83 37.59 -19.44
CA ARG A 179 20.48 38.86 -19.72
C ARG A 179 20.10 39.36 -21.11
N SER A 180 19.46 40.52 -21.11
CA SER A 180 19.02 41.33 -22.24
C SER A 180 20.17 41.97 -23.04
N ARG A 181 19.75 42.55 -24.20
CA ARG A 181 20.36 43.56 -25.09
C ARG A 181 20.99 42.98 -26.37
N ASP A 182 20.83 43.53 -27.57
CA ASP A 182 20.10 44.69 -28.12
C ASP A 182 19.99 44.47 -29.65
N THR A 183 18.98 45.07 -30.30
CA THR A 183 18.71 45.08 -31.76
C THR A 183 19.73 45.91 -32.58
N PRO A 184 19.82 45.77 -33.93
CA PRO A 184 18.98 46.62 -34.81
C PRO A 184 18.52 46.02 -36.17
N ARG A 185 17.25 46.28 -36.46
CA ARG A 185 16.62 46.80 -37.71
C ARG A 185 17.44 46.87 -39.02
N SER A 186 16.94 46.21 -40.07
CA SER A 186 16.81 46.67 -41.48
C SER A 186 16.20 45.50 -42.28
N GLY A 187 15.26 45.58 -43.22
CA GLY A 187 14.61 46.66 -43.96
C GLY A 187 13.97 46.03 -45.21
N GLY A 188 12.81 46.53 -45.65
CA GLY A 188 12.21 46.28 -46.97
C GLY A 188 11.40 44.98 -47.08
N GLY A 189 10.22 44.93 -47.67
CA GLY A 189 9.38 45.90 -48.37
C GLY A 189 8.07 45.16 -48.72
N GLY A 190 6.93 45.85 -48.70
CA GLY A 190 5.61 45.27 -49.00
C GLY A 190 5.42 44.91 -50.49
N PRO A 191 4.19 44.92 -51.05
CA PRO A 191 2.85 44.81 -50.45
C PRO A 191 1.99 43.65 -51.02
N ARG A 192 0.85 43.40 -50.37
CA ARG A 192 -0.37 42.64 -50.78
C ARG A 192 -0.88 43.03 -52.20
N PRO A 193 -1.73 42.23 -52.94
CA PRO A 193 -3.07 41.71 -52.56
C PRO A 193 -3.40 40.27 -53.05
N ALA A 194 -4.26 39.47 -52.41
CA ALA A 194 -5.74 39.43 -52.32
C ALA A 194 -6.47 38.93 -53.60
N THR A 195 -7.60 38.23 -53.35
CA THR A 195 -8.57 37.60 -54.28
C THR A 195 -8.22 36.16 -54.70
N ARG A 196 -9.12 35.18 -54.71
CA ARG A 196 -10.58 35.14 -54.52
C ARG A 196 -10.98 33.74 -54.07
#